data_AF-A0A125PI84-F1
#
_entry.id   AF-A0A125PI84-F1
#
_cell.length_a   1.000
_cell.length_b   1.000
_cell.length_c   1.000
_cell.angle_alpha   90.00
_cell.angle_beta   90.00
_cell.angle_gamma   90.00
#
_symmetry.space_group_name_H-M   'P 1'
#
loop_
_entity.id
_entity.type
_entity.pdbx_description
1 polymer ?
#
loop_
_entity_poly.entity_id
_entity_poly.type
_entity_poly.pdbx_seq_one_letter_code
_entity_poly.pdbx_strand_id
1 'polypeptide(L)'
;MGIASLLEVPAHAGAARSLDNADLRATPVERRTWGFWTFSCFWFAAVSSVSNWTGGSTWLALGITFWEGLGCSTAGYFIISLWMVACGRPGARYNIGFPVVCRSSFGIFGAGWPALNRAIMATVWQGVNAVSGGQALYVMLYSMFPSIGNIKNHMPAGSALTSAQMICFFVFLVLNGLMLLLDIPKWKRLVWTKLLVFSVSSAGMLALAVTKAGGSVGPVVTRSSTIHGSTRSWLLVRMILTSAASCSTFASNASDWQRNATKPNDPILGQLIGFPLSNFIVQVIGMLVASTSEVVYGEVVWNPVIYLERLLVDNFDAAHRAGAFFISAGFVYSLLFSNVYCCGNDLASLCPRFISVKRGFYICLVGSAVINPWYLLGSASIFITVLSSYQIFLFSIAAIIMVDYFAVSKGRMIYEDLYTTNKLGTYFYTYGFNWRAFVAYAIGVAVNFAGFLTNFGIIKSEPLRHSYYFAIFTTTFAAGIVYYLLATVFPQPNLTDKWSEPKGTRELGESE
;
A
#
# COMPACT_ATOMS: atom_id res chain seq x y z
N MET A 1 -15.08 -38.71 -0.11
CA MET A 1 -14.14 -37.57 -0.14
C MET A 1 -14.82 -36.39 0.52
N GLY A 2 -14.27 -35.88 1.62
CA GLY A 2 -14.89 -34.76 2.35
C GLY A 2 -14.68 -33.43 1.63
N ILE A 3 -15.57 -32.45 1.85
CA ILE A 3 -15.48 -31.09 1.27
C ILE A 3 -14.08 -30.45 1.48
N ALA A 4 -13.42 -30.79 2.59
CA ALA A 4 -12.05 -30.38 2.88
C ALA A 4 -11.02 -30.82 1.81
N SER A 5 -11.12 -32.02 1.24
CA SER A 5 -10.17 -32.50 0.22
C SER A 5 -10.37 -31.86 -1.15
N LEU A 6 -11.57 -31.34 -1.43
CA LEU A 6 -11.89 -30.56 -2.64
C LEU A 6 -11.34 -29.12 -2.57
N LEU A 7 -11.09 -28.62 -1.35
CA LEU A 7 -10.55 -27.29 -1.11
C LEU A 7 -9.02 -27.29 -0.95
N GLU A 8 -8.35 -28.45 -1.00
CA GLU A 8 -6.91 -28.52 -0.81
C GLU A 8 -6.12 -28.01 -2.02
N VAL A 9 -5.13 -27.15 -1.76
CA VAL A 9 -4.17 -26.69 -2.77
C VAL A 9 -3.10 -27.78 -2.96
N PRO A 10 -2.67 -28.11 -4.20
CA PRO A 10 -1.67 -29.14 -4.44
C PRO A 10 -0.32 -28.77 -3.81
N ALA A 11 0.25 -29.67 -3.02
CA ALA A 11 1.59 -29.53 -2.43
C ALA A 11 2.58 -30.51 -3.08
N HIS A 12 3.86 -30.13 -3.14
CA HIS A 12 4.93 -31.02 -3.62
C HIS A 12 5.25 -32.12 -2.61
N ALA A 13 5.75 -33.27 -3.09
CA ALA A 13 6.15 -34.40 -2.26
C ALA A 13 7.23 -33.99 -1.24
N GLY A 14 7.03 -34.33 0.04
CA GLY A 14 8.02 -34.14 1.12
C GLY A 14 7.91 -32.83 1.94
N ALA A 15 7.13 -31.84 1.50
CA ALA A 15 6.95 -30.60 2.25
C ALA A 15 5.78 -30.66 3.23
N ALA A 16 5.87 -29.93 4.35
CA ALA A 16 4.75 -29.80 5.29
C ALA A 16 3.59 -29.06 4.60
N ARG A 17 2.50 -29.77 4.31
CA ARG A 17 1.30 -29.25 3.62
C ARG A 17 0.68 -28.02 4.27
N SER A 18 0.98 -27.76 5.54
CA SER A 18 0.54 -26.58 6.29
C SER A 18 1.33 -25.30 5.95
N LEU A 19 2.50 -25.40 5.32
CA LEU A 19 3.42 -24.28 5.10
C LEU A 19 3.84 -24.07 3.64
N ASP A 20 3.64 -25.07 2.79
CA ASP A 20 4.13 -25.09 1.43
C ASP A 20 3.00 -24.90 0.41
N ASN A 21 3.22 -23.95 -0.49
CA ASN A 21 2.38 -23.67 -1.66
C ASN A 21 3.33 -23.22 -2.78
N ALA A 22 3.07 -23.63 -4.02
CA ALA A 22 3.86 -23.23 -5.18
C ALA A 22 3.99 -21.70 -5.31
N ASP A 23 3.01 -20.94 -4.83
CA ASP A 23 3.00 -19.47 -4.84
C ASP A 23 3.93 -18.82 -3.79
N LEU A 24 4.24 -19.54 -2.71
CA LEU A 24 5.06 -19.07 -1.58
C LEU A 24 6.54 -19.40 -1.73
N ARG A 25 6.87 -20.42 -2.54
CA ARG A 25 8.26 -20.85 -2.80
C ARG A 25 9.08 -19.75 -3.48
N ALA A 26 10.40 -19.92 -3.43
CA ALA A 26 11.29 -18.99 -4.11
C ALA A 26 10.99 -18.92 -5.62
N THR A 27 11.06 -17.71 -6.19
CA THR A 27 10.83 -17.52 -7.62
C THR A 27 11.93 -18.27 -8.41
N PRO A 28 11.55 -19.20 -9.34
CA PRO A 28 12.50 -19.89 -10.21
C PRO A 28 13.28 -18.92 -11.09
N VAL A 29 14.51 -19.27 -11.46
CA VAL A 29 15.43 -18.41 -12.23
C VAL A 29 14.78 -17.92 -13.52
N GLU A 30 14.03 -18.78 -14.20
CA GLU A 30 13.36 -18.50 -15.47
C GLU A 30 12.26 -17.44 -15.35
N ARG A 31 11.72 -17.24 -14.14
CA ARG A 31 10.67 -16.25 -13.85
C ARG A 31 11.23 -14.93 -13.30
N ARG A 32 12.53 -14.87 -12.97
CA ARG A 32 13.22 -13.66 -12.49
C ARG A 32 13.51 -12.72 -13.66
N THR A 33 12.54 -11.88 -13.99
CA THR A 33 12.57 -11.03 -15.19
C THR A 33 12.64 -9.53 -14.89
N TRP A 34 12.69 -9.14 -13.61
CA TRP A 34 12.60 -7.73 -13.22
C TRP A 34 13.98 -7.12 -13.05
N GLY A 35 14.41 -6.32 -14.04
CA GLY A 35 15.57 -5.44 -13.93
C GLY A 35 15.21 -4.04 -13.43
N PHE A 36 16.21 -3.15 -13.34
CA PHE A 36 16.05 -1.75 -12.90
C PHE A 36 14.86 -1.03 -13.56
N TRP A 37 14.79 -1.05 -14.90
CA TRP A 37 13.71 -0.39 -15.64
C TRP A 37 12.32 -0.97 -15.34
N THR A 38 12.26 -2.28 -15.11
CA THR A 38 10.98 -2.94 -14.77
C THR A 38 10.51 -2.51 -13.39
N PHE A 39 11.41 -2.40 -12.40
CA PHE A 39 11.06 -1.87 -11.07
C PHE A 39 10.61 -0.41 -11.13
N SER A 40 11.30 0.44 -11.89
CA SER A 40 10.93 1.85 -12.03
C SER A 40 9.55 2.02 -12.70
N CYS A 41 9.29 1.32 -13.81
CA CYS A 41 7.99 1.35 -14.47
C CYS A 41 6.88 0.70 -13.63
N PHE A 42 7.20 -0.34 -12.86
CA PHE A 42 6.27 -0.97 -11.93
C PHE A 42 5.81 0.04 -10.88
N TRP A 43 6.73 0.78 -10.27
CA TRP A 43 6.36 1.80 -9.28
C TRP A 43 5.50 2.89 -9.89
N PHE A 44 5.83 3.34 -11.10
CA PHE A 44 4.99 4.30 -11.80
C PHE A 44 3.57 3.76 -12.00
N ALA A 45 3.41 2.50 -12.41
CA ALA A 45 2.09 1.87 -12.54
C ALA A 45 1.37 1.60 -11.20
N ALA A 46 2.12 1.37 -10.12
CA ALA A 46 1.58 1.14 -8.78
C ALA A 46 1.04 2.42 -8.16
N VAL A 47 1.77 3.54 -8.31
CA VAL A 47 1.39 4.84 -7.72
C VAL A 47 0.41 5.61 -8.60
N SER A 48 0.29 5.24 -9.89
CA SER A 48 -0.71 5.74 -10.84
C SER A 48 -2.13 5.30 -10.45
N SER A 49 -2.64 5.92 -9.38
CA SER A 49 -3.96 5.65 -8.82
C SER A 49 -4.60 6.94 -8.33
N VAL A 50 -5.95 6.95 -8.33
CA VAL A 50 -6.73 8.06 -7.79
C VAL A 50 -6.44 8.29 -6.31
N SER A 51 -6.20 7.22 -5.55
CA SER A 51 -5.88 7.31 -4.11
C SER A 51 -4.56 8.07 -3.85
N ASN A 52 -3.53 7.86 -4.68
CA ASN A 52 -2.27 8.60 -4.55
C ASN A 52 -2.42 10.07 -4.99
N TRP A 53 -3.23 10.30 -6.02
CA TRP A 53 -3.63 11.64 -6.45
C TRP A 53 -4.26 12.43 -5.30
N THR A 54 -5.19 11.81 -4.56
CA THR A 54 -5.87 12.45 -3.42
C THR A 54 -4.96 12.70 -2.22
N GLY A 55 -3.89 11.91 -2.06
CA GLY A 55 -2.94 12.05 -0.96
C GLY A 55 -2.23 13.40 -0.97
N GLY A 56 -1.83 13.89 -2.15
CA GLY A 56 -1.18 15.19 -2.31
C GLY A 56 -2.14 16.37 -2.19
N SER A 57 -3.29 16.29 -2.87
CA SER A 57 -4.30 17.37 -2.89
C SER A 57 -4.95 17.64 -1.53
N THR A 58 -5.00 16.64 -0.66
CA THR A 58 -5.52 16.80 0.71
C THR A 58 -4.75 17.87 1.50
N TRP A 59 -3.44 18.00 1.30
CA TRP A 59 -2.62 18.97 2.02
C TRP A 59 -2.83 20.41 1.54
N LEU A 60 -3.19 20.59 0.27
CA LEU A 60 -3.62 21.90 -0.24
C LEU A 60 -4.91 22.34 0.45
N ALA A 61 -5.87 21.42 0.63
CA ALA A 61 -7.11 21.70 1.35
C ALA A 61 -6.87 22.03 2.84
N LEU A 62 -5.72 21.62 3.41
CA LEU A 62 -5.28 22.00 4.75
C LEU A 62 -4.50 23.33 4.80
N GLY A 63 -4.35 24.03 3.67
CA GLY A 63 -3.79 25.39 3.63
C GLY A 63 -2.27 25.48 3.40
N ILE A 64 -1.59 24.37 3.10
CA ILE A 64 -0.16 24.33 2.74
C ILE A 64 0.01 24.81 1.29
N THR A 65 1.13 25.49 0.99
CA THR A 65 1.43 25.90 -0.38
C THR A 65 1.75 24.72 -1.30
N PHE A 66 1.60 24.94 -2.60
CA PHE A 66 1.88 23.92 -3.61
C PHE A 66 3.31 23.37 -3.52
N TRP A 67 4.32 24.24 -3.47
CA TRP A 67 5.73 23.82 -3.49
C TRP A 67 6.17 23.19 -2.18
N GLU A 68 5.68 23.69 -1.05
CA GLU A 68 5.94 23.06 0.25
C GLU A 68 5.30 21.68 0.33
N GLY A 69 4.06 21.56 -0.14
CA GLY A 69 3.37 20.29 -0.15
C GLY A 69 4.10 19.27 -1.03
N LEU A 70 4.45 19.65 -2.24
CA LEU A 70 5.19 18.78 -3.15
C LEU A 70 6.56 18.37 -2.58
N GLY A 71 7.32 19.32 -2.03
CA GLY A 71 8.62 19.06 -1.41
C GLY A 71 8.52 18.14 -0.20
N CYS A 72 7.56 18.39 0.70
CA CYS A 72 7.35 17.60 1.91
C CYS A 72 6.92 16.16 1.61
N SER A 73 5.93 15.98 0.73
CA SER A 73 5.51 14.64 0.28
C SER A 73 6.67 13.87 -0.34
N THR A 74 7.42 14.52 -1.23
CA THR A 74 8.55 13.90 -1.93
C THR A 74 9.65 13.49 -0.94
N ALA A 75 9.98 14.34 0.02
CA ALA A 75 10.92 13.99 1.09
C ALA A 75 10.44 12.77 1.90
N GLY A 76 9.15 12.70 2.23
CA GLY A 76 8.54 11.52 2.86
C GLY A 76 8.72 10.23 2.06
N TYR A 77 8.53 10.30 0.73
CA TYR A 77 8.73 9.15 -0.15
C TYR A 77 10.20 8.71 -0.26
N PHE A 78 11.15 9.66 -0.21
CA PHE A 78 12.56 9.32 -0.10
C PHE A 78 12.89 8.64 1.22
N ILE A 79 12.33 9.10 2.34
CA ILE A 79 12.53 8.47 3.65
C ILE A 79 12.05 7.01 3.62
N ILE A 80 10.80 6.75 3.21
CA ILE A 80 10.25 5.39 3.22
C ILE A 80 10.97 4.45 2.24
N SER A 81 11.53 4.98 1.14
CA SER A 81 12.29 4.18 0.18
C SER A 81 13.48 3.45 0.81
N LEU A 82 14.08 4.00 1.88
CA LEU A 82 15.14 3.34 2.66
C LEU A 82 14.64 2.07 3.33
N TRP A 83 13.44 2.09 3.94
CA TRP A 83 12.82 0.90 4.52
C TRP A 83 12.45 -0.11 3.43
N MET A 84 11.97 0.35 2.26
CA MET A 84 11.65 -0.54 1.14
C MET A 84 12.88 -1.31 0.64
N VAL A 85 14.04 -0.66 0.58
CA VAL A 85 15.30 -1.34 0.22
C VAL A 85 15.72 -2.31 1.34
N ALA A 86 15.69 -1.87 2.59
CA ALA A 86 16.13 -2.70 3.72
C ALA A 86 15.25 -3.95 3.92
N CYS A 87 13.92 -3.78 3.98
CA CYS A 87 12.98 -4.91 4.12
C CYS A 87 12.94 -5.80 2.86
N GLY A 88 13.21 -5.22 1.69
CA GLY A 88 13.19 -5.93 0.43
C GLY A 88 14.44 -6.78 0.16
N ARG A 89 15.58 -6.43 0.75
CA ARG A 89 16.87 -7.11 0.54
C ARG A 89 16.82 -8.63 0.76
N PRO A 90 16.20 -9.17 1.84
CA PRO A 90 15.90 -10.58 1.99
C PRO A 90 15.24 -11.22 0.76
N GLY A 91 14.20 -10.57 0.22
CA GLY A 91 13.47 -11.04 -0.95
C GLY A 91 14.30 -10.98 -2.22
N ALA A 92 15.09 -9.92 -2.42
CA ALA A 92 15.97 -9.79 -3.58
C ALA A 92 17.10 -10.83 -3.60
N ARG A 93 17.59 -11.26 -2.43
CA ARG A 93 18.72 -12.19 -2.33
C ARG A 93 18.28 -13.65 -2.32
N TYR A 94 17.26 -13.97 -1.53
CA TYR A 94 16.76 -15.33 -1.35
C TYR A 94 15.57 -15.66 -2.27
N ASN A 95 15.06 -14.68 -3.02
CA ASN A 95 13.93 -14.82 -3.95
C ASN A 95 12.64 -15.29 -3.27
N ILE A 96 12.47 -14.99 -1.99
CA ILE A 96 11.31 -15.37 -1.16
C ILE A 96 10.40 -14.16 -0.89
N GLY A 97 9.09 -14.43 -0.72
CA GLY A 97 8.10 -13.41 -0.41
C GLY A 97 8.12 -12.96 1.05
N PHE A 98 7.42 -11.88 1.35
CA PHE A 98 7.32 -11.29 2.69
C PHE A 98 6.88 -12.28 3.78
N PRO A 99 5.84 -13.12 3.57
CA PRO A 99 5.41 -14.05 4.61
C PRO A 99 6.47 -15.09 4.99
N VAL A 100 7.30 -15.49 4.01
CA VAL A 100 8.40 -16.44 4.25
C VAL A 100 9.55 -15.76 4.97
N VAL A 101 9.89 -14.52 4.62
CA VAL A 101 10.86 -13.71 5.38
C VAL A 101 10.41 -13.56 6.83
N CYS A 102 9.11 -13.33 7.08
CA CYS A 102 8.58 -13.23 8.44
C CYS A 102 8.78 -14.50 9.27
N ARG A 103 8.88 -15.69 8.65
CA ARG A 103 9.16 -16.95 9.36
C ARG A 103 10.55 -16.96 9.98
N SER A 104 11.52 -16.27 9.38
CA SER A 104 12.87 -16.19 9.95
C SER A 104 12.91 -15.40 11.25
N SER A 105 12.02 -14.42 11.42
CA SER A 105 12.07 -13.52 12.59
C SER A 105 11.00 -13.84 13.63
N PHE A 106 9.76 -14.09 13.22
CA PHE A 106 8.63 -14.36 14.14
C PHE A 106 8.41 -15.86 14.42
N GLY A 107 9.08 -16.73 13.66
CA GLY A 107 8.91 -18.17 13.71
C GLY A 107 7.88 -18.70 12.70
N ILE A 108 7.91 -20.02 12.50
CA ILE A 108 7.08 -20.71 11.50
C ILE A 108 5.58 -20.41 11.63
N PHE A 109 5.04 -20.46 12.85
CA PHE A 109 3.63 -20.14 13.11
C PHE A 109 3.44 -18.66 13.47
N GLY A 110 4.42 -18.05 14.13
CA GLY A 110 4.38 -16.63 14.49
C GLY A 110 4.34 -15.67 13.30
N ALA A 111 4.88 -16.06 12.14
CA ALA A 111 4.79 -15.30 10.88
C ALA A 111 3.36 -15.00 10.42
N GLY A 112 2.37 -15.76 10.92
CA GLY A 112 0.96 -15.48 10.68
C GLY A 112 0.53 -14.11 11.19
N TRP A 113 1.13 -13.60 12.27
CA TRP A 113 0.77 -12.28 12.81
C TRP A 113 1.17 -11.12 11.86
N PRO A 114 2.42 -11.03 11.37
CA PRO A 114 2.80 -10.10 10.31
C PRO A 114 1.94 -10.21 9.04
N ALA A 115 1.69 -11.44 8.56
CA ALA A 115 0.90 -11.67 7.37
C ALA A 115 -0.56 -11.21 7.53
N LEU A 116 -1.17 -11.46 8.70
CA LEU A 116 -2.52 -10.98 9.03
C LEU A 116 -2.59 -9.46 9.07
N ASN A 117 -1.65 -8.80 9.78
CA ASN A 117 -1.61 -7.34 9.87
C ASN A 117 -1.55 -6.71 8.48
N ARG A 118 -0.75 -7.29 7.60
CA ARG A 118 -0.60 -6.82 6.23
C ARG A 118 -1.85 -7.08 5.38
N ALA A 119 -2.47 -8.26 5.51
CA ALA A 119 -3.70 -8.60 4.80
C ALA A 119 -4.86 -7.66 5.17
N ILE A 120 -4.98 -7.28 6.45
CA ILE A 120 -5.96 -6.30 6.93
C ILE A 120 -5.74 -4.96 6.24
N MET A 121 -4.50 -4.45 6.23
CA MET A 121 -4.21 -3.16 5.60
C MET A 121 -4.43 -3.17 4.08
N ALA A 122 -4.08 -4.26 3.41
CA ALA A 122 -4.35 -4.43 1.99
C ALA A 122 -5.88 -4.46 1.70
N THR A 123 -6.68 -5.02 2.61
CA THR A 123 -8.15 -5.00 2.53
C THR A 123 -8.72 -3.59 2.69
N VAL A 124 -8.16 -2.79 3.62
CA VAL A 124 -8.52 -1.37 3.79
C VAL A 124 -8.24 -0.58 2.51
N TRP A 125 -7.03 -0.71 1.95
CA TRP A 125 -6.67 -0.06 0.70
C TRP A 125 -7.52 -0.51 -0.47
N GLN A 126 -7.91 -1.78 -0.51
CA GLN A 126 -8.85 -2.26 -1.51
C GLN A 126 -10.22 -1.60 -1.36
N GLY A 127 -10.69 -1.40 -0.13
CA GLY A 127 -11.93 -0.66 0.15
C GLY A 127 -11.86 0.79 -0.35
N VAL A 128 -10.75 1.48 -0.07
CA VAL A 128 -10.50 2.85 -0.56
C VAL A 128 -10.55 2.90 -2.08
N ASN A 129 -9.88 1.97 -2.76
CA ASN A 129 -9.89 1.91 -4.22
C ASN A 129 -11.27 1.57 -4.80
N ALA A 130 -12.05 0.72 -4.12
CA ALA A 130 -13.40 0.37 -4.52
C ALA A 130 -14.38 1.56 -4.37
N VAL A 131 -14.23 2.38 -3.31
CA VAL A 131 -15.01 3.63 -3.14
C VAL A 131 -14.71 4.60 -4.27
N SER A 132 -13.43 4.88 -4.54
CA SER A 132 -13.01 5.73 -5.66
C SER A 132 -13.46 5.15 -7.01
N GLY A 133 -13.47 3.83 -7.15
CA GLY A 133 -13.92 3.11 -8.35
C GLY A 133 -15.42 3.25 -8.57
N GLY A 134 -16.21 3.16 -7.49
CA GLY A 134 -17.65 3.40 -7.49
C GLY A 134 -18.00 4.85 -7.85
N GLN A 135 -17.27 5.82 -7.30
CA GLN A 135 -17.43 7.24 -7.67
C GLN A 135 -17.11 7.46 -9.15
N ALA A 136 -16.00 6.90 -9.64
CA ALA A 136 -15.60 7.06 -11.05
C ALA A 136 -16.61 6.39 -11.99
N LEU A 137 -17.10 5.20 -11.60
CA LEU A 137 -18.12 4.50 -12.35
C LEU A 137 -19.45 5.27 -12.37
N TYR A 138 -19.80 5.93 -11.28
CA TYR A 138 -20.96 6.82 -11.24
C TYR A 138 -20.82 7.98 -12.23
N VAL A 139 -19.69 8.69 -12.24
CA VAL A 139 -19.48 9.80 -13.20
C VAL A 139 -19.51 9.30 -14.64
N MET A 140 -18.94 8.12 -14.91
CA MET A 140 -19.00 7.48 -16.22
C MET A 140 -20.44 7.14 -16.65
N LEU A 141 -21.26 6.60 -15.74
CA LEU A 141 -22.65 6.27 -16.03
C LEU A 141 -23.52 7.53 -16.11
N TYR A 142 -23.28 8.54 -15.28
CA TYR A 142 -24.02 9.80 -15.27
C TYR A 142 -23.81 10.59 -16.56
N SER A 143 -22.60 10.55 -17.15
CA SER A 143 -22.35 11.18 -18.44
C SER A 143 -23.09 10.49 -19.61
N MET A 144 -23.34 9.18 -19.53
CA MET A 144 -24.13 8.44 -20.53
C MET A 144 -25.63 8.53 -20.28
N PHE A 145 -26.05 8.25 -19.04
CA PHE A 145 -27.42 8.10 -18.58
C PHE A 145 -27.68 9.08 -17.43
N PRO A 146 -28.17 10.29 -17.73
CA PRO A 146 -28.40 11.32 -16.71
C PRO A 146 -29.43 10.89 -15.65
N SER A 147 -30.30 9.93 -15.98
CA SER A 147 -31.33 9.39 -15.09
C SER A 147 -30.79 8.77 -13.80
N ILE A 148 -29.52 8.34 -13.76
CA ILE A 148 -28.90 7.80 -12.54
C ILE A 148 -28.77 8.87 -11.44
N GLY A 149 -28.72 10.15 -11.82
CA GLY A 149 -28.70 11.28 -10.87
C GLY A 149 -30.05 11.50 -10.16
N ASN A 150 -31.15 10.93 -10.67
CA ASN A 150 -32.48 11.08 -10.06
C ASN A 150 -32.73 10.10 -8.89
N ILE A 151 -31.76 9.22 -8.60
CA ILE A 151 -31.87 8.27 -7.49
C ILE A 151 -31.80 9.04 -6.17
N LYS A 152 -32.89 9.00 -5.40
CA LYS A 152 -32.96 9.66 -4.10
C LYS A 152 -31.88 9.13 -3.15
N ASN A 153 -31.10 10.03 -2.58
CA ASN A 153 -30.08 9.68 -1.60
C ASN A 153 -30.70 9.31 -0.24
N HIS A 154 -30.36 8.11 0.23
CA HIS A 154 -30.71 7.58 1.55
C HIS A 154 -29.46 7.37 2.43
N MET A 155 -28.27 7.71 1.92
CA MET A 155 -27.02 7.56 2.68
C MET A 155 -26.91 8.64 3.76
N PRO A 156 -26.37 8.32 4.96
CA PRO A 156 -26.11 9.30 6.01
C PRO A 156 -25.09 10.37 5.58
N ALA A 157 -25.17 11.56 6.18
CA ALA A 157 -24.29 12.69 5.86
C ALA A 157 -22.79 12.44 6.05
N GLY A 158 -22.39 11.43 6.84
CA GLY A 158 -20.99 11.04 7.04
C GLY A 158 -20.43 10.10 5.96
N SER A 159 -21.24 9.67 4.99
CA SER A 159 -20.82 8.79 3.89
C SER A 159 -20.15 9.58 2.77
N ALA A 160 -19.01 9.11 2.27
CA ALA A 160 -18.40 9.63 1.05
C ALA A 160 -19.18 9.29 -0.23
N LEU A 161 -20.15 8.36 -0.14
CA LEU A 161 -20.95 7.88 -1.26
C LEU A 161 -22.42 8.27 -1.11
N THR A 162 -23.04 8.71 -2.20
CA THR A 162 -24.49 8.79 -2.35
C THR A 162 -25.10 7.41 -2.62
N SER A 163 -26.43 7.25 -2.49
CA SER A 163 -27.10 5.97 -2.82
C SER A 163 -26.86 5.52 -4.27
N ALA A 164 -26.79 6.45 -5.22
CA ALA A 164 -26.46 6.13 -6.61
C ALA A 164 -25.02 5.62 -6.75
N GLN A 165 -24.06 6.31 -6.10
CA GLN A 165 -22.67 5.88 -6.08
C GLN A 165 -22.46 4.56 -5.33
N MET A 166 -23.31 4.25 -4.33
CA MET A 166 -23.29 2.96 -3.63
C MET A 166 -23.68 1.79 -4.55
N ILE A 167 -24.65 1.99 -5.43
CA ILE A 167 -24.98 0.98 -6.46
C ILE A 167 -23.76 0.76 -7.36
N CYS A 168 -23.13 1.86 -7.82
CA CYS A 168 -21.90 1.79 -8.61
C CYS A 168 -20.75 1.13 -7.85
N PHE A 169 -20.64 1.30 -6.54
CA PHE A 169 -19.65 0.62 -5.70
C PHE A 169 -19.81 -0.91 -5.76
N PHE A 170 -21.03 -1.43 -5.58
CA PHE A 170 -21.27 -2.87 -5.69
C PHE A 170 -21.06 -3.40 -7.12
N VAL A 171 -21.47 -2.64 -8.14
CA VAL A 171 -21.19 -2.98 -9.54
C VAL A 171 -19.68 -3.03 -9.78
N PHE A 172 -18.93 -2.05 -9.27
CA PHE A 172 -17.48 -2.02 -9.36
C PHE A 172 -16.83 -3.22 -8.65
N LEU A 173 -17.31 -3.61 -7.47
CA LEU A 173 -16.84 -4.82 -6.79
C LEU A 173 -17.08 -6.07 -7.63
N VAL A 174 -18.23 -6.21 -8.26
CA VAL A 174 -18.52 -7.33 -9.18
C VAL A 174 -17.57 -7.31 -10.37
N LEU A 175 -17.37 -6.15 -11.01
CA LEU A 175 -16.41 -6.01 -12.12
C LEU A 175 -14.98 -6.36 -11.69
N ASN A 176 -14.59 -5.95 -10.48
CA ASN A 176 -13.30 -6.30 -9.90
C ASN A 176 -13.17 -7.82 -9.68
N GLY A 177 -14.24 -8.46 -9.19
CA GLY A 177 -14.36 -9.91 -9.07
C GLY A 177 -14.24 -10.65 -10.41
N LEU A 178 -14.90 -10.15 -11.46
CA LEU A 178 -14.87 -10.76 -12.80
C LEU A 178 -13.49 -10.68 -13.45
N MET A 179 -12.75 -9.59 -13.23
CA MET A 179 -11.38 -9.48 -13.71
C MET A 179 -10.44 -10.54 -13.11
N LEU A 180 -10.77 -11.07 -11.93
CA LEU A 180 -9.98 -12.14 -11.28
C LEU A 180 -10.17 -13.52 -11.92
N LEU A 181 -11.14 -13.69 -12.84
CA LEU A 181 -11.26 -14.90 -13.65
C LEU A 181 -10.14 -15.00 -14.70
N LEU A 182 -9.45 -13.90 -15.00
CA LEU A 182 -8.35 -13.88 -15.96
C LEU A 182 -7.04 -14.39 -15.34
N ASP A 183 -6.35 -15.28 -16.06
CA ASP A 183 -5.10 -15.89 -15.56
C ASP A 183 -3.95 -14.89 -15.43
N ILE A 184 -3.22 -15.04 -14.31
CA ILE A 184 -2.09 -14.22 -13.82
C ILE A 184 -1.00 -13.97 -14.90
N PRO A 185 -0.63 -14.90 -15.80
CA PRO A 185 0.39 -14.64 -16.82
C PRO A 185 0.03 -13.54 -17.84
N LYS A 186 -1.25 -13.18 -18.01
CA LYS A 186 -1.68 -12.13 -18.94
C LYS A 186 -1.54 -10.71 -18.35
N TRP A 187 -1.18 -10.59 -17.07
CA TRP A 187 -1.21 -9.32 -16.34
C TRP A 187 -0.16 -8.30 -16.79
N LYS A 188 0.99 -8.74 -17.32
CA LYS A 188 2.04 -7.82 -17.79
C LYS A 188 1.50 -6.81 -18.80
N ARG A 189 0.74 -7.26 -19.80
CA ARG A 189 0.15 -6.38 -20.84
C ARG A 189 -0.90 -5.43 -20.24
N LEU A 190 -1.72 -5.93 -19.31
CA LEU A 190 -2.76 -5.14 -18.65
C LEU A 190 -2.18 -4.01 -17.79
N VAL A 191 -1.02 -4.22 -17.17
CA VAL A 191 -0.33 -3.17 -16.39
C VAL A 191 0.21 -2.05 -17.30
N TRP A 192 0.75 -2.37 -18.48
CA TRP A 192 1.17 -1.34 -19.45
C TRP A 192 -0.04 -0.56 -19.98
N THR A 193 -1.13 -1.25 -20.29
CA THR A 193 -2.39 -0.60 -20.69
C THR A 193 -2.93 0.30 -19.58
N LYS A 194 -2.88 -0.14 -18.32
CA LYS A 194 -3.26 0.66 -17.15
C LYS A 194 -2.49 1.98 -17.11
N LEU A 195 -1.17 1.91 -17.28
CA LEU A 195 -0.31 3.09 -17.21
C LEU A 195 -0.66 4.12 -18.30
N LEU A 196 -0.86 3.64 -19.53
CA LEU A 196 -1.23 4.49 -20.66
C LEU A 196 -2.60 5.12 -20.44
N VAL A 197 -3.60 4.30 -20.08
CA VAL A 197 -4.97 4.77 -19.85
C VAL A 197 -5.02 5.78 -18.71
N PHE A 198 -4.35 5.51 -17.58
CA PHE A 198 -4.28 6.45 -16.46
C PHE A 198 -3.58 7.74 -16.87
N SER A 199 -2.44 7.68 -17.56
CA SER A 199 -1.71 8.88 -18.01
C SER A 199 -2.56 9.75 -18.94
N VAL A 200 -3.27 9.13 -19.90
CA VAL A 200 -4.15 9.84 -20.83
C VAL A 200 -5.34 10.47 -20.10
N SER A 201 -6.01 9.74 -19.22
CA SER A 201 -7.11 10.28 -18.41
C SER A 201 -6.64 11.39 -17.47
N SER A 202 -5.43 11.27 -16.91
CA SER A 202 -4.85 12.29 -16.03
C SER A 202 -4.54 13.57 -16.78
N ALA A 203 -3.93 13.45 -17.96
CA ALA A 203 -3.65 14.59 -18.84
C ALA A 203 -4.95 15.24 -19.35
N GLY A 204 -5.95 14.43 -19.71
CA GLY A 204 -7.27 14.90 -20.11
C GLY A 204 -7.99 15.66 -19.00
N MET A 205 -7.91 15.15 -17.77
CA MET A 205 -8.46 15.83 -16.59
C MET A 205 -7.76 17.16 -16.32
N LEU A 206 -6.43 17.19 -16.39
CA LEU A 206 -5.66 18.42 -16.21
C LEU A 206 -6.01 19.47 -17.29
N ALA A 207 -6.08 19.06 -18.55
CA ALA A 207 -6.47 19.94 -19.65
C ALA A 207 -7.87 20.53 -19.42
N LEU A 208 -8.86 19.69 -19.09
CA LEU A 208 -10.22 20.12 -18.82
C LEU A 208 -10.29 21.12 -17.65
N ALA A 209 -9.60 20.79 -16.56
CA ALA A 209 -9.54 21.60 -15.36
C ALA A 209 -8.92 22.99 -15.60
N VAL A 210 -7.81 23.05 -16.35
CA VAL A 210 -7.13 24.31 -16.69
C VAL A 210 -7.95 25.14 -17.66
N THR A 211 -8.59 24.54 -18.67
CA THR A 211 -9.47 25.26 -19.59
C THR A 211 -10.65 25.88 -18.84
N LYS A 212 -11.23 25.17 -17.86
CA LYS A 212 -12.32 25.71 -17.02
C LYS A 212 -11.86 26.81 -16.07
N ALA A 213 -10.63 26.76 -15.59
CA ALA A 213 -10.01 27.83 -14.81
C ALA A 213 -9.49 29.01 -15.65
N GLY A 214 -9.93 29.15 -16.92
CA GLY A 214 -9.55 30.28 -17.78
C GLY A 214 -8.10 30.26 -18.28
N GLY A 215 -7.48 29.07 -18.34
CA GLY A 215 -6.09 28.91 -18.77
C GLY A 215 -5.06 29.12 -17.65
N SER A 216 -5.51 29.35 -16.41
CA SER A 216 -4.64 29.44 -15.24
C SER A 216 -4.64 28.12 -14.48
N VAL A 217 -3.47 27.71 -13.98
CA VAL A 217 -3.35 26.62 -12.99
C VAL A 217 -3.78 27.06 -11.58
N GLY A 218 -4.25 28.31 -11.45
CA GLY A 218 -4.73 28.92 -10.22
C GLY A 218 -3.63 29.63 -9.42
N PRO A 219 -4.00 30.64 -8.61
CA PRO A 219 -3.06 31.37 -7.77
C PRO A 219 -2.46 30.48 -6.67
N VAL A 220 -3.01 29.29 -6.40
CA VAL A 220 -2.52 28.37 -5.35
C VAL A 220 -1.08 27.91 -5.59
N VAL A 221 -0.64 27.87 -6.85
CA VAL A 221 0.77 27.56 -7.19
C VAL A 221 1.72 28.68 -6.71
N THR A 222 1.24 29.92 -6.67
CA THR A 222 2.00 31.12 -6.27
C THR A 222 1.59 31.71 -4.92
N ARG A 223 0.52 31.19 -4.30
CA ARG A 223 -0.04 31.69 -3.04
C ARG A 223 0.89 31.34 -1.89
N SER A 224 1.09 32.31 -1.00
CA SER A 224 1.77 32.08 0.28
C SER A 224 0.90 31.25 1.24
N SER A 225 1.54 30.51 2.14
CA SER A 225 0.85 29.65 3.12
C SER A 225 -0.21 30.43 3.88
N THR A 226 -1.41 29.87 3.99
CA THR A 226 -2.50 30.46 4.80
C THR A 226 -2.26 30.29 6.30
N ILE A 227 -1.35 29.39 6.67
CA ILE A 227 -0.98 29.09 8.06
C ILE A 227 0.41 29.67 8.34
N HIS A 228 0.55 30.34 9.48
CA HIS A 228 1.80 30.98 9.91
C HIS A 228 2.28 30.45 11.28
N GLY A 229 3.54 30.74 11.62
CA GLY A 229 4.12 30.43 12.93
C GLY A 229 4.42 28.94 13.18
N SER A 230 4.42 28.54 14.45
CA SER A 230 4.76 27.17 14.90
C SER A 230 3.83 26.11 14.30
N THR A 231 2.55 26.44 14.10
CA THR A 231 1.55 25.57 13.49
C THR A 231 1.94 25.13 12.08
N ARG A 232 2.52 26.05 11.28
CA ARG A 232 3.02 25.73 9.93
C ARG A 232 4.17 24.73 10.01
N SER A 233 5.16 24.97 10.86
CA SER A 233 6.33 24.08 10.99
C SER A 233 5.92 22.66 11.40
N TRP A 234 5.03 22.52 12.37
CA TRP A 234 4.51 21.22 12.78
C TRP A 234 3.66 20.54 11.71
N LEU A 235 2.93 21.32 10.90
CA LEU A 235 2.16 20.79 9.78
C LEU A 235 3.07 20.27 8.65
N LEU A 236 4.18 20.95 8.35
CA LEU A 236 5.18 20.47 7.40
C LEU A 236 5.84 19.16 7.87
N VAL A 237 6.23 19.09 9.16
CA VAL A 237 6.77 17.87 9.76
C VAL A 237 5.76 16.72 9.69
N ARG A 238 4.51 17.00 10.08
CA ARG A 238 3.40 16.03 9.97
C ARG A 238 3.26 15.52 8.55
N MET A 239 3.32 16.41 7.56
CA MET A 239 3.17 16.06 6.16
C MET A 239 4.28 15.13 5.67
N ILE A 240 5.56 15.47 5.93
CA ILE A 240 6.71 14.64 5.54
C ILE A 240 6.56 13.22 6.10
N LEU A 241 6.32 13.12 7.41
CA LEU A 241 6.32 11.83 8.10
C LEU A 241 5.06 11.02 7.81
N THR A 242 3.91 11.68 7.59
CA THR A 242 2.68 10.98 7.22
C THR A 242 2.71 10.48 5.78
N SER A 243 3.33 11.23 4.85
CA SER A 243 3.56 10.75 3.48
C SER A 243 4.50 9.54 3.45
N ALA A 244 5.51 9.50 4.33
CA ALA A 244 6.31 8.28 4.53
C ALA A 244 5.45 7.12 5.09
N ALA A 245 4.63 7.41 6.10
CA ALA A 245 3.78 6.44 6.79
C ALA A 245 2.70 5.81 5.90
N SER A 246 2.13 6.57 4.95
CA SER A 246 1.09 6.08 4.04
C SER A 246 1.58 4.91 3.17
N CYS A 247 2.89 4.79 3.00
CA CYS A 247 3.53 3.74 2.20
C CYS A 247 4.18 2.64 3.07
N SER A 248 3.89 2.61 4.37
CA SER A 248 4.36 1.57 5.30
C SER A 248 4.03 0.14 4.84
N THR A 249 2.87 -0.06 4.20
CA THR A 249 2.49 -1.36 3.63
C THR A 249 3.44 -1.79 2.52
N PHE A 250 3.83 -0.87 1.64
CA PHE A 250 4.80 -1.12 0.55
C PHE A 250 6.22 -1.36 1.07
N ALA A 251 6.60 -0.70 2.17
CA ALA A 251 7.87 -0.95 2.83
C ALA A 251 7.95 -2.34 3.44
N SER A 252 6.93 -2.72 4.22
CA SER A 252 6.91 -4.03 4.89
C SER A 252 6.97 -5.19 3.90
N ASN A 253 6.27 -5.09 2.76
CA ASN A 253 6.17 -6.19 1.79
C ASN A 253 7.10 -6.10 0.60
N ALA A 254 8.10 -5.22 0.64
CA ALA A 254 8.97 -4.98 -0.50
C ALA A 254 9.58 -6.30 -1.05
N SER A 255 9.77 -7.31 -0.21
CA SER A 255 10.23 -8.65 -0.57
C SER A 255 9.33 -9.36 -1.61
N ASP A 256 8.01 -9.16 -1.58
CA ASP A 256 7.05 -9.81 -2.51
C ASP A 256 7.30 -9.43 -3.97
N TRP A 257 7.79 -8.21 -4.19
CA TRP A 257 8.12 -7.68 -5.51
C TRP A 257 9.58 -7.96 -5.86
N GLN A 258 10.47 -7.76 -4.89
CA GLN A 258 11.92 -7.87 -5.08
C GLN A 258 12.38 -9.31 -5.32
N ARG A 259 11.60 -10.33 -4.93
CA ARG A 259 11.87 -11.74 -5.28
C ARG A 259 11.93 -12.05 -6.77
N ASN A 260 11.42 -11.17 -7.61
CA ASN A 260 11.43 -11.33 -9.07
C ASN A 260 12.66 -10.67 -9.73
N ALA A 261 13.58 -10.12 -8.93
CA ALA A 261 14.74 -9.39 -9.42
C ALA A 261 15.73 -10.29 -10.17
N THR A 262 16.29 -9.80 -11.27
CA THR A 262 17.38 -10.47 -11.98
C THR A 262 18.68 -10.46 -11.18
N LYS A 263 19.01 -9.32 -10.55
CA LYS A 263 20.15 -9.19 -9.65
C LYS A 263 19.71 -8.59 -8.31
N PRO A 264 20.35 -8.97 -7.19
CA PRO A 264 19.97 -8.49 -5.85
C PRO A 264 20.09 -6.98 -5.64
N ASN A 265 20.85 -6.28 -6.51
CA ASN A 265 21.04 -4.83 -6.44
C ASN A 265 20.14 -4.05 -7.42
N ASP A 266 19.50 -4.73 -8.39
CA ASP A 266 18.61 -4.06 -9.36
C ASP A 266 17.44 -3.31 -8.72
N PRO A 267 16.83 -3.79 -7.61
CA PRO A 267 15.77 -3.05 -6.95
C PRO A 267 16.25 -1.74 -6.32
N ILE A 268 17.50 -1.62 -5.89
CA ILE A 268 17.96 -0.52 -5.01
C ILE A 268 17.65 0.85 -5.63
N LEU A 269 18.12 1.12 -6.84
CA LEU A 269 17.86 2.40 -7.51
C LEU A 269 16.40 2.56 -7.92
N GLY A 270 15.72 1.47 -8.29
CA GLY A 270 14.29 1.50 -8.63
C GLY A 270 13.41 1.88 -7.44
N GLN A 271 13.80 1.47 -6.22
CA GLN A 271 13.13 1.85 -4.98
C GLN A 271 13.52 3.27 -4.54
N LEU A 272 14.81 3.59 -4.50
CA LEU A 272 15.29 4.88 -3.96
C LEU A 272 14.92 6.08 -4.84
N ILE A 273 14.89 5.90 -6.16
CA ILE A 273 14.65 6.99 -7.11
C ILE A 273 13.33 6.78 -7.86
N GLY A 274 13.11 5.56 -8.37
CA GLY A 274 11.92 5.26 -9.18
C GLY A 274 10.61 5.47 -8.42
N PHE A 275 10.53 5.03 -7.16
CA PHE A 275 9.33 5.20 -6.34
C PHE A 275 9.03 6.67 -5.98
N PRO A 276 9.98 7.46 -5.40
CA PRO A 276 9.70 8.87 -5.11
C PRO A 276 9.40 9.71 -6.36
N LEU A 277 10.12 9.48 -7.46
CA LEU A 277 9.92 10.23 -8.71
C LEU A 277 8.55 9.94 -9.33
N SER A 278 8.13 8.68 -9.29
CA SER A 278 6.80 8.28 -9.77
C SER A 278 5.69 8.96 -8.97
N ASN A 279 5.82 9.02 -7.64
CA ASN A 279 4.87 9.71 -6.79
C ASN A 279 4.87 11.22 -7.03
N PHE A 280 6.04 11.82 -7.23
CA PHE A 280 6.20 13.23 -7.55
C PHE A 280 5.38 13.59 -8.80
N ILE A 281 5.52 12.83 -9.89
CA ILE A 281 4.79 13.08 -11.15
C ILE A 281 3.27 13.03 -10.92
N VAL A 282 2.78 11.99 -10.24
CA VAL A 282 1.34 11.83 -9.97
C VAL A 282 0.81 12.93 -9.04
N GLN A 283 1.57 13.33 -8.02
CA GLN A 283 1.17 14.40 -7.10
C GLN A 283 1.20 15.79 -7.75
N VAL A 284 2.10 16.06 -8.69
CA VAL A 284 2.10 17.34 -9.43
C VAL A 284 0.78 17.51 -10.19
N ILE A 285 0.40 16.52 -11.00
CA ILE A 285 -0.89 16.53 -11.71
C ILE A 285 -2.03 16.60 -10.69
N GLY A 286 -1.89 15.79 -9.65
CA GLY A 286 -2.57 15.81 -8.36
C GLY A 286 -3.11 17.17 -7.92
N MET A 287 -2.12 17.94 -7.50
CA MET A 287 -2.22 19.23 -6.86
C MET A 287 -2.58 20.33 -7.85
N LEU A 288 -2.15 20.24 -9.11
CA LEU A 288 -2.53 21.21 -10.14
C LEU A 288 -4.04 21.15 -10.42
N VAL A 289 -4.60 19.95 -10.56
CA VAL A 289 -6.05 19.78 -10.75
C VAL A 289 -6.82 20.29 -9.52
N ALA A 290 -6.38 19.96 -8.31
CA ALA A 290 -7.02 20.48 -7.11
C ALA A 290 -6.92 22.02 -7.00
N SER A 291 -5.79 22.61 -7.41
CA SER A 291 -5.60 24.07 -7.45
C SER A 291 -6.61 24.78 -8.36
N THR A 292 -6.91 24.21 -9.53
CA THR A 292 -7.91 24.81 -10.43
C THR A 292 -9.32 24.85 -9.83
N SER A 293 -9.66 23.90 -8.95
CA SER A 293 -10.99 23.85 -8.33
C SER A 293 -11.26 25.06 -7.42
N GLU A 294 -10.21 25.64 -6.81
CA GLU A 294 -10.35 26.87 -6.02
C GLU A 294 -10.67 28.07 -6.91
N VAL A 295 -10.12 28.14 -8.13
CA VAL A 295 -10.43 29.22 -9.09
C VAL A 295 -11.89 29.12 -9.56
N VAL A 296 -12.36 27.89 -9.81
CA VAL A 296 -13.69 27.64 -10.38
C VAL A 296 -14.78 27.74 -9.31
N TYR A 297 -14.54 27.17 -8.12
CA TYR A 297 -15.55 27.01 -7.07
C TYR A 297 -15.28 27.79 -5.78
N GLY A 298 -14.12 28.44 -5.63
CA GLY A 298 -13.72 29.11 -4.40
C GLY A 298 -13.27 28.18 -3.27
N GLU A 299 -13.26 26.86 -3.50
CA GLU A 299 -12.81 25.84 -2.52
C GLU A 299 -11.93 24.77 -3.17
N VAL A 300 -11.00 24.20 -2.40
CA VAL A 300 -10.11 23.13 -2.88
C VAL A 300 -10.82 21.77 -2.82
N VAL A 301 -11.25 21.27 -3.96
CA VAL A 301 -11.78 19.93 -4.13
C VAL A 301 -10.63 18.93 -4.24
N TRP A 302 -10.33 18.24 -3.14
CA TRP A 302 -9.20 17.31 -3.04
C TRP A 302 -9.43 15.99 -3.81
N ASN A 303 -10.68 15.54 -3.98
CA ASN A 303 -11.00 14.32 -4.71
C ASN A 303 -11.23 14.62 -6.20
N PRO A 304 -10.40 14.08 -7.11
CA PRO A 304 -10.50 14.39 -8.54
C PRO A 304 -11.79 13.87 -9.17
N VAL A 305 -12.34 12.77 -8.67
CA VAL A 305 -13.60 12.22 -9.21
C VAL A 305 -14.78 13.12 -8.86
N ILE A 306 -14.82 13.65 -7.63
CA ILE A 306 -15.83 14.63 -7.20
C ILE A 306 -15.68 15.92 -8.00
N TYR A 307 -14.45 16.36 -8.24
CA TYR A 307 -14.22 17.55 -9.07
C TYR A 307 -14.74 17.35 -10.50
N LEU A 308 -14.48 16.19 -11.11
CA LEU A 308 -14.99 15.85 -12.43
C LEU A 308 -16.53 15.79 -12.46
N GLU A 309 -17.16 15.27 -11.40
CA GLU A 309 -18.62 15.26 -11.25
C GLU A 309 -19.18 16.69 -11.25
N ARG A 310 -18.61 17.60 -10.46
CA ARG A 310 -19.05 19.00 -10.41
C ARG A 310 -18.87 19.72 -11.74
N LEU A 311 -17.73 19.52 -12.40
CA LEU A 311 -17.48 20.10 -13.73
C LEU A 311 -18.51 19.63 -14.77
N LEU A 312 -18.97 18.38 -14.65
CA LEU A 312 -20.00 17.82 -15.52
C LEU A 312 -21.39 18.39 -15.21
N VAL A 313 -21.73 18.59 -13.93
CA VAL A 313 -23.00 19.20 -13.50
C VAL A 313 -23.11 20.65 -13.97
N ASP A 314 -22.01 21.42 -13.89
CA ASP A 314 -22.02 22.82 -14.31
C ASP A 314 -22.22 23.00 -15.82
N ASN A 315 -21.70 22.08 -16.63
CA ASN A 315 -21.76 22.16 -18.09
C ASN A 315 -22.09 20.80 -18.69
N PHE A 316 -23.39 20.54 -18.85
CA PHE A 316 -23.90 19.25 -19.32
C PHE A 316 -23.96 19.12 -20.86
N ASP A 317 -22.97 19.65 -21.56
CA ASP A 317 -22.90 19.59 -23.04
C ASP A 317 -22.31 18.26 -23.54
N ALA A 318 -22.60 17.92 -24.79
CA ALA A 318 -22.11 16.68 -25.42
C ALA A 318 -20.57 16.52 -25.33
N ALA A 319 -19.81 17.62 -25.51
CA ALA A 319 -18.34 17.60 -25.40
C ALA A 319 -17.85 17.31 -23.98
N HIS A 320 -18.44 17.96 -22.97
CA HIS A 320 -18.10 17.77 -21.56
C HIS A 320 -18.49 16.38 -21.07
N ARG A 321 -19.64 15.86 -21.51
CA ARG A 321 -20.09 14.49 -21.26
C ARG A 321 -19.13 13.46 -21.85
N ALA A 322 -18.68 13.65 -23.09
CA ALA A 322 -17.70 12.78 -23.71
C ALA A 322 -16.35 12.82 -22.96
N GLY A 323 -15.86 14.02 -22.60
CA GLY A 323 -14.64 14.18 -21.80
C GLY A 323 -14.73 13.47 -20.45
N ALA A 324 -15.81 13.72 -19.69
CA ALA A 324 -16.05 13.09 -18.40
C ALA A 324 -16.18 11.57 -18.50
N PHE A 325 -16.80 11.05 -19.58
CA PHE A 325 -16.88 9.62 -19.86
C PHE A 325 -15.48 9.00 -20.02
N PHE A 326 -14.65 9.52 -20.92
CA PHE A 326 -13.32 8.94 -21.19
C PHE A 326 -12.36 9.06 -20.01
N ILE A 327 -12.40 10.18 -19.28
CA ILE A 327 -11.59 10.37 -18.06
C ILE A 327 -12.03 9.35 -17.00
N SER A 328 -13.33 9.26 -16.74
CA SER A 328 -13.88 8.36 -15.71
C SER A 328 -13.68 6.89 -16.06
N ALA A 329 -13.85 6.51 -17.33
CA ALA A 329 -13.61 5.16 -17.81
C ALA A 329 -12.15 4.73 -17.58
N GLY A 330 -11.20 5.64 -17.81
CA GLY A 330 -9.80 5.34 -17.54
C GLY A 330 -9.45 5.26 -16.06
N PHE A 331 -10.10 6.06 -15.20
CA PHE A 331 -9.99 5.91 -13.74
C PHE A 331 -10.58 4.59 -13.26
N VAL A 332 -11.76 4.19 -13.74
CA VAL A 332 -12.37 2.88 -13.45
C VAL A 332 -11.41 1.76 -13.87
N TYR A 333 -10.87 1.83 -15.10
CA TYR A 333 -9.92 0.83 -15.58
C TYR A 333 -8.68 0.75 -14.68
N SER A 334 -8.10 1.88 -14.28
CA SER A 334 -6.91 1.89 -13.41
C SER A 334 -7.19 1.27 -12.04
N LEU A 335 -8.35 1.56 -11.46
CA LEU A 335 -8.75 1.08 -10.14
C LEU A 335 -9.10 -0.42 -10.12
N LEU A 336 -9.51 -0.99 -11.27
CA LEU A 336 -9.74 -2.43 -11.38
C LEU A 336 -8.44 -3.25 -11.19
N PHE A 337 -7.28 -2.68 -11.50
CA PHE A 337 -5.97 -3.34 -11.42
C PHE A 337 -5.14 -2.92 -10.18
N SER A 338 -5.79 -2.85 -9.01
CA SER A 338 -5.15 -2.40 -7.76
C SER A 338 -4.71 -3.54 -6.82
N ASN A 339 -4.29 -3.18 -5.59
CA ASN A 339 -3.57 -3.93 -4.54
C ASN A 339 -4.08 -5.33 -4.10
N VAL A 340 -5.04 -5.92 -4.81
CA VAL A 340 -5.68 -7.18 -4.42
C VAL A 340 -4.71 -8.36 -4.43
N TYR A 341 -3.66 -8.32 -5.28
CA TYR A 341 -2.66 -9.39 -5.40
C TYR A 341 -1.84 -9.59 -4.13
N CYS A 342 -1.45 -8.49 -3.49
CA CYS A 342 -0.72 -8.50 -2.24
C CYS A 342 -1.54 -9.22 -1.15
N CYS A 343 -2.81 -8.84 -0.99
CA CYS A 343 -3.68 -9.44 0.02
C CYS A 343 -3.89 -10.94 -0.23
N GLY A 344 -4.08 -11.35 -1.49
CA GLY A 344 -4.20 -12.76 -1.86
C GLY A 344 -2.98 -13.58 -1.45
N ASN A 345 -1.77 -13.05 -1.66
CA ASN A 345 -0.52 -13.71 -1.25
C ASN A 345 -0.42 -13.82 0.28
N ASP A 346 -0.76 -12.75 1.01
CA ASP A 346 -0.69 -12.73 2.47
C ASP A 346 -1.70 -13.69 3.10
N LEU A 347 -2.95 -13.69 2.63
CA LEU A 347 -3.99 -14.61 3.11
C LEU A 347 -3.68 -16.07 2.75
N ALA A 348 -3.11 -16.32 1.56
CA ALA A 348 -2.64 -17.64 1.18
C ALA A 348 -1.53 -18.14 2.11
N SER A 349 -0.70 -17.25 2.66
CA SER A 349 0.35 -17.63 3.61
C SER A 349 -0.18 -18.02 5.00
N LEU A 350 -1.35 -17.51 5.41
CA LEU A 350 -1.97 -17.80 6.72
C LEU A 350 -2.53 -19.22 6.79
N CYS A 351 -3.17 -19.67 5.70
CA CYS A 351 -3.73 -21.02 5.60
C CYS A 351 -3.42 -21.63 4.23
N PRO A 352 -2.15 -21.98 3.93
CA PRO A 352 -1.71 -22.46 2.61
C PRO A 352 -2.47 -23.69 2.12
N ARG A 353 -2.95 -24.52 3.05
CA ARG A 353 -3.73 -25.72 2.76
C ARG A 353 -5.09 -25.41 2.12
N PHE A 354 -5.75 -24.31 2.49
CA PHE A 354 -7.16 -24.04 2.11
C PHE A 354 -7.34 -22.76 1.30
N ILE A 355 -6.43 -21.79 1.44
CA ILE A 355 -6.51 -20.49 0.78
C ILE A 355 -5.46 -20.46 -0.32
N SER A 356 -5.91 -20.61 -1.56
CA SER A 356 -5.10 -20.22 -2.72
C SER A 356 -5.06 -18.70 -2.83
N VAL A 357 -4.08 -18.17 -3.56
CA VAL A 357 -3.98 -16.73 -3.81
C VAL A 357 -5.33 -16.22 -4.36
N LYS A 358 -5.89 -16.87 -5.40
CA LYS A 358 -7.23 -16.60 -6.00
C LYS A 358 -8.36 -16.53 -4.94
N ARG A 359 -8.41 -17.47 -3.99
CA ARG A 359 -9.44 -17.45 -2.91
C ARG A 359 -9.21 -16.31 -1.92
N GLY A 360 -7.96 -16.02 -1.58
CA GLY A 360 -7.60 -14.88 -0.73
C GLY A 360 -8.10 -13.55 -1.31
N PHE A 361 -8.06 -13.36 -2.64
CA PHE A 361 -8.64 -12.17 -3.27
C PHE A 361 -10.14 -12.02 -3.01
N TYR A 362 -10.93 -13.09 -3.17
CA TYR A 362 -12.37 -13.00 -2.93
C TYR A 362 -12.69 -12.67 -1.47
N ILE A 363 -11.90 -13.22 -0.52
CA ILE A 363 -12.01 -12.87 0.90
C ILE A 363 -11.69 -11.38 1.09
N CYS A 364 -10.63 -10.87 0.47
CA CYS A 364 -10.27 -9.45 0.51
C CYS A 364 -11.36 -8.55 -0.09
N LEU A 365 -11.97 -8.97 -1.21
CA LEU A 365 -13.02 -8.21 -1.88
C LEU A 365 -14.31 -8.11 -1.04
N VAL A 366 -14.70 -9.21 -0.39
CA VAL A 366 -15.85 -9.20 0.53
C VAL A 366 -15.49 -8.41 1.80
N GLY A 367 -14.31 -8.64 2.37
CA GLY A 367 -13.82 -7.93 3.54
C GLY A 367 -13.75 -6.42 3.33
N SER A 368 -13.36 -5.97 2.14
CA SER A 368 -13.26 -4.55 1.80
C SER A 368 -14.62 -3.86 1.76
N ALA A 369 -15.71 -4.59 1.48
CA ALA A 369 -17.08 -4.07 1.59
C ALA A 369 -17.56 -4.05 3.04
N VAL A 370 -17.26 -5.10 3.83
CA VAL A 370 -17.73 -5.26 5.21
C VAL A 370 -17.16 -4.21 6.16
N ILE A 371 -15.94 -3.70 5.91
CA ILE A 371 -15.33 -2.63 6.72
C ILE A 371 -15.95 -1.24 6.48
N ASN A 372 -16.95 -1.12 5.60
CA ASN A 372 -17.65 0.13 5.28
C ASN A 372 -16.70 1.28 4.88
N PRO A 373 -15.88 1.10 3.82
CA PRO A 373 -14.78 2.01 3.49
C PRO A 373 -15.25 3.42 3.09
N TRP A 374 -16.51 3.60 2.73
CA TRP A 374 -17.08 4.92 2.40
C TRP A 374 -17.09 5.90 3.58
N TYR A 375 -17.00 5.44 4.83
CA TYR A 375 -16.80 6.33 5.97
C TYR A 375 -15.33 6.79 6.10
N LEU A 376 -14.38 6.02 5.56
CA LEU A 376 -12.95 6.37 5.61
C LEU A 376 -12.61 7.55 4.68
N LEU A 377 -13.32 7.67 3.56
CA LEU A 377 -13.17 8.78 2.61
C LEU A 377 -14.14 9.93 2.87
N GLY A 378 -14.92 9.88 3.97
CA GLY A 378 -15.92 10.91 4.28
C GLY A 378 -15.30 12.31 4.49
N SER A 379 -14.05 12.38 4.96
CA SER A 379 -13.27 13.62 4.96
C SER A 379 -11.78 13.35 4.78
N ALA A 380 -11.07 14.37 4.27
CA ALA A 380 -9.62 14.39 4.12
C ALA A 380 -8.88 14.13 5.45
N SER A 381 -9.41 14.65 6.56
CA SER A 381 -8.84 14.47 7.90
C SER A 381 -8.96 13.02 8.37
N ILE A 382 -10.15 12.40 8.24
CA ILE A 382 -10.37 10.99 8.60
C ILE A 382 -9.45 10.09 7.78
N PHE A 383 -9.33 10.36 6.48
CA PHE A 383 -8.44 9.61 5.60
C PHE A 383 -6.98 9.65 6.07
N ILE A 384 -6.43 10.84 6.35
CA ILE A 384 -5.07 10.99 6.88
C ILE A 384 -4.91 10.28 8.23
N THR A 385 -5.89 10.42 9.13
CA THR A 385 -5.86 9.78 10.45
C THR A 385 -5.78 8.27 10.32
N VAL A 386 -6.60 7.65 9.48
CA VAL A 386 -6.61 6.18 9.33
C VAL A 386 -5.32 5.67 8.69
N LEU A 387 -4.83 6.34 7.64
CA LEU A 387 -3.57 5.95 6.98
C LEU A 387 -2.36 6.02 7.92
N SER A 388 -2.30 7.07 8.74
CA SER A 388 -1.22 7.21 9.73
C SER A 388 -1.39 6.26 10.91
N SER A 389 -2.61 5.88 11.28
CA SER A 389 -2.89 5.08 12.49
C SER A 389 -2.27 3.68 12.44
N TYR A 390 -2.26 3.04 11.28
CA TYR A 390 -1.78 1.66 11.16
C TYR A 390 -0.25 1.53 11.10
N GLN A 391 0.45 2.65 10.97
CA GLN A 391 1.90 2.68 10.75
C GLN A 391 2.69 2.02 11.90
N ILE A 392 2.23 2.16 13.15
CA ILE A 392 2.94 1.66 14.34
C ILE A 392 3.03 0.13 14.34
N PHE A 393 2.05 -0.56 13.78
CA PHE A 393 2.05 -2.01 13.70
C PHE A 393 3.01 -2.48 12.60
N LEU A 394 2.93 -1.87 11.42
CA LEU A 394 3.75 -2.26 10.27
C LEU A 394 5.23 -1.90 10.46
N PHE A 395 5.55 -0.74 11.04
CA PHE A 395 6.94 -0.36 11.30
C PHE A 395 7.56 -1.19 12.41
N SER A 396 6.80 -1.66 13.41
CA SER A 396 7.30 -2.61 14.40
C SER A 396 7.71 -3.94 13.75
N ILE A 397 6.88 -4.45 12.81
CA ILE A 397 7.19 -5.67 12.06
C ILE A 397 8.42 -5.46 11.16
N ALA A 398 8.44 -4.36 10.40
CA ALA A 398 9.55 -4.02 9.52
C ALA A 398 10.87 -3.91 10.28
N ALA A 399 10.87 -3.28 11.45
CA ALA A 399 12.04 -3.17 12.32
C ALA A 399 12.61 -4.53 12.71
N ILE A 400 11.75 -5.46 13.16
CA ILE A 400 12.16 -6.80 13.55
C ILE A 400 12.79 -7.53 12.37
N ILE A 401 12.16 -7.48 11.18
CA ILE A 401 12.69 -8.13 9.97
C ILE A 401 14.06 -7.55 9.59
N MET A 402 14.20 -6.22 9.62
CA MET A 402 15.47 -5.57 9.29
C MET A 402 16.57 -5.94 10.29
N VAL A 403 16.29 -5.87 11.59
CA VAL A 403 17.29 -6.20 12.63
C VAL A 403 17.65 -7.68 12.61
N ASP A 404 16.66 -8.56 12.43
CA ASP A 404 16.88 -10.00 12.26
C ASP A 404 17.83 -10.27 11.09
N TYR A 405 17.60 -9.64 9.94
CA TYR A 405 18.44 -9.85 8.75
C TYR A 405 19.83 -9.23 8.85
N PHE A 406 19.92 -7.95 9.21
CA PHE A 406 21.17 -7.20 9.10
C PHE A 406 22.05 -7.32 10.35
N ALA A 407 21.46 -7.39 11.54
CA ALA A 407 22.21 -7.34 12.81
C ALA A 407 22.36 -8.72 13.45
N VAL A 408 21.30 -9.54 13.46
CA VAL A 408 21.28 -10.82 14.18
C VAL A 408 21.76 -11.98 13.30
N SER A 409 21.11 -12.22 12.17
CA SER A 409 21.47 -13.30 11.25
C SER A 409 22.54 -12.90 10.24
N LYS A 410 22.86 -11.60 10.13
CA LYS A 410 23.86 -11.04 9.20
C LYS A 410 23.79 -11.65 7.80
N GLY A 411 22.57 -11.74 7.29
CA GLY A 411 22.27 -12.29 5.97
C GLY A 411 22.19 -13.81 5.88
N ARG A 412 22.26 -14.58 6.98
CA ARG A 412 22.13 -16.05 7.02
C ARG A 412 20.66 -16.48 7.06
N MET A 413 20.16 -17.08 5.97
CA MET A 413 18.88 -17.78 5.98
C MET A 413 18.99 -19.21 5.46
N ILE A 414 18.46 -20.16 6.23
CA ILE A 414 18.44 -21.57 5.89
C ILE A 414 17.12 -21.86 5.18
N TYR A 415 17.17 -22.01 3.86
CA TYR A 415 15.96 -22.11 3.02
C TYR A 415 15.06 -23.28 3.43
N GLU A 416 15.62 -24.47 3.67
CA GLU A 416 14.87 -25.68 4.01
C GLU A 416 14.08 -25.52 5.31
N ASP A 417 14.69 -24.87 6.30
CA ASP A 417 14.09 -24.66 7.61
C ASP A 417 12.93 -23.66 7.58
N LEU A 418 12.78 -22.85 6.53
CA LEU A 418 11.65 -21.91 6.37
C LEU A 418 10.35 -22.58 5.91
N TYR A 419 10.41 -23.84 5.47
CA TYR A 419 9.27 -24.62 4.96
C TYR A 419 9.02 -25.91 5.73
N THR A 420 9.73 -26.11 6.85
CA THR A 420 9.56 -27.29 7.70
C THR A 420 8.81 -26.96 8.99
N THR A 421 7.98 -27.89 9.45
CA THR A 421 7.38 -27.86 10.81
C THR A 421 8.21 -28.68 11.81
N ASN A 422 9.42 -29.10 11.44
CA ASN A 422 10.27 -29.89 12.31
C ASN A 422 10.63 -29.09 13.58
N LYS A 423 10.44 -29.70 14.75
CA LYS A 423 10.78 -29.10 16.05
C LYS A 423 12.28 -28.82 16.21
N LEU A 424 13.11 -29.51 15.44
CA LEU A 424 14.57 -29.31 15.40
C LEU A 424 14.99 -28.24 14.38
N GLY A 425 14.06 -27.70 13.58
CA GLY A 425 14.37 -26.66 12.60
C GLY A 425 14.74 -25.33 13.25
N THR A 426 15.66 -24.59 12.63
CA THR A 426 16.22 -23.32 13.13
C THR A 426 15.15 -22.28 13.49
N TYR A 427 14.05 -22.24 12.72
CA TYR A 427 12.97 -21.24 12.87
C TYR A 427 11.75 -21.74 13.63
N PHE A 428 11.83 -22.93 14.24
CA PHE A 428 10.73 -23.45 15.06
C PHE A 428 10.64 -22.73 16.42
N TYR A 429 11.75 -22.21 16.97
CA TYR A 429 11.77 -21.49 18.25
C TYR A 429 10.98 -22.21 19.36
N THR A 430 10.21 -21.47 20.15
CA THR A 430 9.38 -22.00 21.23
C THR A 430 7.98 -22.27 20.70
N TYR A 431 7.66 -23.53 20.42
CA TYR A 431 6.37 -23.98 19.86
C TYR A 431 5.97 -23.33 18.51
N GLY A 432 6.94 -22.93 17.69
CA GLY A 432 6.72 -22.23 16.41
C GLY A 432 6.65 -20.71 16.50
N PHE A 433 6.88 -20.13 17.68
CA PHE A 433 6.83 -18.69 17.94
C PHE A 433 8.16 -18.18 18.49
N ASN A 434 8.66 -17.08 17.92
CA ASN A 434 9.77 -16.33 18.50
C ASN A 434 9.23 -15.30 19.50
N TRP A 435 9.20 -15.65 20.79
CA TRP A 435 8.70 -14.75 21.84
C TRP A 435 9.42 -13.40 21.86
N ARG A 436 10.69 -13.34 21.44
CA ARG A 436 11.52 -12.12 21.40
C ARG A 436 10.96 -11.13 20.39
N ALA A 437 10.53 -11.62 19.24
CA ALA A 437 9.86 -10.81 18.21
C ALA A 437 8.53 -10.25 18.72
N PHE A 438 7.73 -11.04 19.44
CA PHE A 438 6.45 -10.57 19.99
C PHE A 438 6.63 -9.53 21.11
N VAL A 439 7.61 -9.71 22.00
CA VAL A 439 7.92 -8.72 23.04
C VAL A 439 8.43 -7.42 22.41
N ALA A 440 9.35 -7.51 21.44
CA ALA A 440 9.83 -6.36 20.69
C ALA A 440 8.71 -5.62 19.95
N TYR A 441 7.80 -6.36 19.33
CA TYR A 441 6.63 -5.82 18.65
C TYR A 441 5.70 -5.09 19.62
N ALA A 442 5.39 -5.70 20.77
CA ALA A 442 4.53 -5.10 21.79
C ALA A 442 5.11 -3.79 22.32
N ILE A 443 6.44 -3.74 22.56
CA ILE A 443 7.11 -2.51 23.01
C ILE A 443 7.13 -1.45 21.90
N GLY A 444 7.41 -1.83 20.65
CA GLY A 444 7.35 -0.92 19.50
C GLY A 444 6.00 -0.22 19.37
N VAL A 445 4.91 -0.99 19.49
CA VAL A 445 3.54 -0.48 19.49
C VAL A 445 3.27 0.39 20.72
N ALA A 446 3.66 -0.06 21.91
CA ALA A 446 3.39 0.62 23.18
C ALA A 446 3.95 2.05 23.24
N VAL A 447 5.17 2.26 22.71
CA VAL A 447 5.84 3.59 22.73
C VAL A 447 5.00 4.68 22.07
N ASN A 448 4.26 4.35 21.00
CA ASN A 448 3.45 5.30 20.25
C ASN A 448 1.94 5.12 20.47
N PHE A 449 1.53 4.22 21.37
CA PHE A 449 0.11 3.90 21.56
C PHE A 449 -0.69 5.09 22.11
N ALA A 450 -0.11 5.88 23.01
CA ALA A 450 -0.75 7.11 23.51
C ALA A 450 -0.92 8.18 22.39
N GLY A 451 0.06 8.28 21.49
CA GLY A 451 -0.02 9.13 20.30
C GLY A 451 -1.09 8.65 19.31
N PHE A 452 -1.21 7.34 19.13
CA PHE A 452 -2.27 6.71 18.34
C PHE A 452 -3.66 7.07 18.90
N LEU A 453 -3.89 6.93 20.21
CA LEU A 453 -5.15 7.31 20.85
C LEU A 453 -5.46 8.81 20.72
N THR A 454 -4.42 9.65 20.65
CA THR A 454 -4.56 11.09 20.39
C THR A 454 -5.04 11.36 18.96
N ASN A 455 -4.60 10.57 17.99
CA ASN A 455 -5.02 10.70 16.58
C ASN A 455 -6.51 10.38 16.39
N PHE A 456 -7.08 9.50 17.24
CA PHE A 456 -8.52 9.19 17.29
C PHE A 456 -9.33 10.16 18.17
N GLY A 457 -8.69 11.16 18.79
CA GLY A 457 -9.37 12.14 19.64
C GLY A 457 -9.78 11.60 21.02
N ILE A 458 -9.32 10.40 21.41
CA ILE A 458 -9.58 9.80 22.72
C ILE A 458 -8.77 10.53 23.80
N ILE A 459 -7.50 10.80 23.50
CA ILE A 459 -6.62 11.61 24.35
C ILE A 459 -6.45 12.97 23.68
N LYS A 460 -6.61 14.06 24.44
CA LYS A 460 -6.39 15.42 23.95
C LYS A 460 -5.06 15.95 24.49
N SER A 461 -3.98 15.75 23.75
CA SER A 461 -2.64 16.21 24.14
C SER A 461 -1.81 16.57 22.92
N GLU A 462 -1.46 17.87 22.79
CA GLU A 462 -0.65 18.37 21.68
C GLU A 462 0.76 17.75 21.63
N PRO A 463 1.49 17.64 22.76
CA PRO A 463 2.82 17.03 22.75
C PRO A 463 2.81 15.57 22.31
N LEU A 464 1.80 14.80 22.72
CA LEU A 464 1.64 13.40 22.30
C LEU A 464 1.32 13.30 20.80
N ARG A 465 0.52 14.22 20.27
CA ARG A 465 0.24 14.31 18.83
C ARG A 465 1.51 14.58 18.03
N HIS A 466 2.34 15.50 18.49
CA HIS A 466 3.62 15.82 17.86
C HIS A 466 4.60 14.64 17.90
N SER A 467 4.67 13.94 19.04
CA SER A 467 5.46 12.71 19.17
C SER A 467 5.02 11.64 18.16
N TYR A 468 3.71 11.50 17.96
CA TYR A 468 3.14 10.52 17.03
C TYR A 468 3.56 10.73 15.56
N TYR A 469 3.87 11.97 15.15
CA TYR A 469 4.38 12.19 13.79
C TYR A 469 5.70 11.45 13.55
N PHE A 470 6.53 11.32 14.59
CA PHE A 470 7.79 10.57 14.53
C PHE A 470 7.63 9.07 14.77
N ALA A 471 6.40 8.53 14.72
CA ALA A 471 6.11 7.12 14.95
C ALA A 471 6.95 6.19 14.08
N ILE A 472 7.23 6.55 12.82
CA ILE A 472 8.10 5.74 11.94
C ILE A 472 9.46 5.45 12.58
N PHE A 473 10.15 6.47 13.11
CA PHE A 473 11.47 6.31 13.71
C PHE A 473 11.37 5.70 15.10
N THR A 474 10.54 6.27 15.97
CA THR A 474 10.44 5.85 17.38
C THR A 474 9.98 4.40 17.51
N THR A 475 9.00 3.98 16.71
CA THR A 475 8.54 2.58 16.65
C THR A 475 9.64 1.68 16.09
N THR A 476 10.29 2.09 14.99
CA THR A 476 11.33 1.27 14.35
C THR A 476 12.51 1.05 15.30
N PHE A 477 13.00 2.10 15.94
CA PHE A 477 14.12 2.00 16.87
C PHE A 477 13.75 1.25 18.14
N ALA A 478 12.57 1.50 18.72
CA ALA A 478 12.15 0.79 19.93
C ALA A 478 12.01 -0.72 19.69
N ALA A 479 11.27 -1.12 18.65
CA ALA A 479 11.13 -2.54 18.31
C ALA A 479 12.49 -3.17 17.90
N GLY A 480 13.28 -2.46 17.09
CA GLY A 480 14.56 -2.94 16.60
C GLY A 480 15.61 -3.14 17.71
N ILE A 481 15.77 -2.15 18.60
CA ILE A 481 16.71 -2.21 19.72
C ILE A 481 16.30 -3.32 20.68
N VAL A 482 15.02 -3.40 21.05
CA VAL A 482 14.54 -4.45 21.95
C VAL A 482 14.74 -5.82 21.34
N TYR A 483 14.44 -6.01 20.06
CA TYR A 483 14.66 -7.29 19.40
C TYR A 483 16.14 -7.67 19.38
N TYR A 484 17.02 -6.72 19.04
CA TYR A 484 18.47 -6.94 19.07
C TYR A 484 18.96 -7.35 20.46
N LEU A 485 18.57 -6.61 21.51
CA LEU A 485 18.95 -6.90 22.89
C LEU A 485 18.42 -8.26 23.36
N LEU A 486 17.17 -8.60 23.05
CA LEU A 486 16.62 -9.90 23.42
C LEU A 486 17.29 -11.04 22.65
N ALA A 487 17.64 -10.84 21.38
CA ALA A 487 18.33 -11.83 20.55
C ALA A 487 19.81 -12.00 20.92
N THR A 488 20.46 -11.01 21.53
CA THR A 488 21.84 -11.11 22.03
C THR A 488 21.91 -11.68 23.45
N VAL A 489 21.04 -11.23 24.35
CA VAL A 489 20.98 -11.73 25.74
C VAL A 489 20.46 -13.16 25.78
N PHE A 490 19.46 -13.47 24.96
CA PHE A 490 18.99 -14.82 24.73
C PHE A 490 19.27 -15.18 23.27
N PRO A 491 20.39 -15.86 22.96
CA PRO A 491 20.76 -16.21 21.59
C PRO A 491 19.66 -16.97 20.85
N GLN A 492 19.37 -16.59 19.60
CA GLN A 492 18.54 -17.39 18.69
C GLN A 492 19.39 -18.33 17.84
N PRO A 493 18.83 -19.45 17.35
CA PRO A 493 19.58 -20.45 16.56
C PRO A 493 20.26 -19.88 15.31
N ASN A 494 19.73 -18.80 14.73
CA ASN A 494 20.25 -18.13 13.53
C ASN A 494 21.20 -16.95 13.84
N LEU A 495 21.53 -16.66 15.10
CA LEU A 495 22.50 -15.62 15.46
C LEU A 495 23.88 -15.99 14.91
N THR A 496 24.55 -15.05 14.22
CA THR A 496 25.91 -15.25 13.70
C THR A 496 26.74 -13.98 13.80
N ASP A 497 28.05 -14.16 14.01
CA ASP A 497 28.99 -13.05 14.06
C ASP A 497 29.50 -12.62 12.68
N LYS A 498 29.46 -13.52 11.71
CA LYS A 498 29.95 -13.29 10.35
C LYS A 498 28.81 -12.98 9.40
N TRP A 499 29.05 -12.06 8.47
CA TRP A 499 28.15 -11.82 7.34
C TRP A 499 28.16 -13.04 6.42
N SER A 500 26.99 -13.65 6.22
CA SER A 500 26.83 -14.93 5.52
C SER A 500 25.80 -14.86 4.39
N GLU A 501 25.65 -13.68 3.77
CA GLU A 501 24.77 -13.53 2.61
C GLU A 501 25.37 -14.30 1.40
N PRO A 502 24.63 -15.24 0.78
CA PRO A 502 25.16 -16.16 -0.24
C PRO A 502 25.65 -15.36 -1.46
N LYS A 503 26.85 -15.59 -1.99
CA LYS A 503 27.43 -14.80 -3.10
C LYS A 503 26.79 -15.13 -4.46
N GLY A 504 25.70 -14.44 -4.82
CA GLY A 504 25.03 -14.60 -6.11
C GLY A 504 23.52 -14.74 -5.97
N THR A 505 22.82 -15.05 -7.07
CA THR A 505 21.44 -15.52 -7.04
C THR A 505 21.45 -17.03 -6.87
N ARG A 506 20.92 -17.54 -5.75
CA ARG A 506 20.87 -18.98 -5.47
C ARG A 506 20.09 -19.71 -6.58
N GLU A 507 20.72 -20.71 -7.20
CA GLU A 507 20.04 -21.72 -8.01
C GLU A 507 19.34 -22.70 -7.07
N LEU A 508 18.13 -23.12 -7.40
CA LEU A 508 17.37 -24.08 -6.60
C LEU A 508 18.07 -25.44 -6.68
N GLY A 509 18.90 -25.78 -5.69
CA GLY A 509 19.55 -27.10 -5.60
C GLY A 509 20.97 -27.13 -5.05
N GLU A 510 21.64 -25.98 -4.90
CA GLU A 510 23.00 -25.95 -4.36
C GLU A 510 22.98 -25.86 -2.81
N SER A 511 23.38 -26.96 -2.18
CA SER A 511 23.87 -27.01 -0.80
C SER A 511 25.32 -26.53 -0.77
N GLU A 512 25.64 -25.56 0.08
CA GLU A 512 26.99 -25.42 0.63
C GLU A 512 27.11 -26.24 1.91
#